data_AF-A0A094BTR1-F1
#
_entry.id   AF-A0A094BTR1-F1
#
_cell.length_a   1.000
_cell.length_b   1.000
_cell.length_c   1.000
_cell.angle_alpha   90.00
_cell.angle_beta   90.00
_cell.angle_gamma   90.00
#
_symmetry.space_group_name_H-M   'P 1'
#
loop_
_entity.id
_entity.type
_entity.pdbx_description
1 polymer ?
#
loop_
_entity_poly.entity_id
_entity_poly.type
_entity_poly.pdbx_seq_one_letter_code
_entity_poly.pdbx_strand_id
1 'polypeptide(L)'
;MHLPANNAEHRPPVLRKFIRDNPLGILTTAIRSSSYPFLQSSHIPWVVDGCDEDSGAGLGSLRGHIARQNPQSKAIIESLTPESSDTDIPAPPRTHLEEDVLVLFNGPVHHYLTPQFYTETKPATGKVVPTWDYEAVEVYGTARIYFDSRSEEFGNFLTQQLSDLSQHAETSIMGYGKDDKSHPWQVADAPSQYIDLLKKNIIGIEVEIKSMAGRFKLSQEKKKGDRDGVIKGFRGMGSAVGTQMADIIEQRAALFDAEKEGNRRS
;
A
#
# COMPACT_ATOMS: atom_id res chain seq x y z
N MET A 1 6.13 -3.42 -12.53
CA MET A 1 7.47 -3.77 -11.97
C MET A 1 8.15 -4.97 -12.68
N HIS A 2 9.49 -4.96 -12.85
CA HIS A 2 10.25 -6.19 -13.18
C HIS A 2 10.39 -7.08 -11.94
N LEU A 3 10.10 -8.38 -12.06
CA LEU A 3 10.01 -9.31 -10.94
C LEU A 3 10.88 -10.55 -11.17
N PRO A 4 12.14 -10.55 -10.71
CA PRO A 4 12.92 -11.78 -10.67
C PRO A 4 12.21 -12.83 -9.82
N ALA A 5 12.16 -14.09 -10.27
CA ALA A 5 11.33 -15.13 -9.65
C ALA A 5 11.53 -15.28 -8.13
N ASN A 6 12.78 -15.21 -7.65
CA ASN A 6 13.09 -15.35 -6.22
C ASN A 6 12.58 -14.17 -5.36
N ASN A 7 12.32 -13.02 -5.98
CA ASN A 7 11.89 -11.79 -5.31
C ASN A 7 10.40 -11.49 -5.54
N ALA A 8 9.76 -12.21 -6.45
CA ALA A 8 8.37 -12.01 -6.80
C ALA A 8 7.47 -12.63 -5.74
N GLU A 9 6.43 -11.91 -5.33
CA GLU A 9 5.34 -12.43 -4.51
C GLU A 9 4.02 -12.17 -5.24
N HIS A 10 3.22 -13.23 -5.39
CA HIS A 10 1.97 -13.20 -6.14
C HIS A 10 0.77 -13.69 -5.33
N ARG A 11 0.99 -14.22 -4.11
CA ARG A 11 -0.09 -14.77 -3.28
C ARG A 11 -0.94 -13.63 -2.71
N PRO A 12 -2.22 -13.49 -3.08
CA PRO A 12 -3.06 -12.39 -2.59
C PRO A 12 -3.12 -12.28 -1.06
N PRO A 13 -3.22 -13.37 -0.27
CA PRO A 13 -3.22 -13.25 1.20
C PRO A 13 -1.95 -12.57 1.74
N VAL A 14 -0.77 -12.88 1.20
CA VAL A 14 0.51 -12.28 1.60
C VAL A 14 0.56 -10.80 1.22
N LEU A 15 0.14 -10.46 0.00
CA LEU A 15 0.14 -9.09 -0.50
C LEU A 15 -0.87 -8.20 0.25
N ARG A 16 -2.07 -8.72 0.54
CA ARG A 16 -3.09 -8.01 1.34
C ARG A 16 -2.63 -7.79 2.77
N LYS A 17 -2.00 -8.80 3.40
CA LYS A 17 -1.39 -8.62 4.72
C LYS A 17 -0.34 -7.52 4.69
N PHE A 18 0.54 -7.52 3.69
CA PHE A 18 1.55 -6.48 3.53
C PHE A 18 0.93 -5.08 3.42
N ILE A 19 -0.15 -4.93 2.65
CA ILE A 19 -0.87 -3.65 2.52
C ILE A 19 -1.48 -3.22 3.86
N ARG A 20 -2.09 -4.14 4.63
CA ARG A 20 -2.65 -3.82 5.95
C ARG A 20 -1.58 -3.40 6.97
N ASP A 21 -0.43 -4.06 6.93
CA ASP A 21 0.71 -3.74 7.80
C ASP A 21 1.38 -2.41 7.37
N ASN A 22 1.22 -1.99 6.10
CA ASN A 22 1.81 -0.78 5.54
C ASN A 22 0.76 0.06 4.77
N PRO A 23 -0.29 0.59 5.43
CA PRO A 23 -1.49 1.08 4.75
C PRO A 23 -1.33 2.44 4.07
N LEU A 24 -0.21 3.15 4.31
CA LEU A 24 0.08 4.43 3.65
C LEU A 24 0.63 4.18 2.25
N GLY A 25 -0.25 4.15 1.25
CA GLY A 25 0.09 3.92 -0.15
C GLY A 25 0.24 5.22 -0.94
N ILE A 26 0.91 5.15 -2.08
CA ILE A 26 1.11 6.27 -3.01
C ILE A 26 0.21 6.06 -4.23
N LEU A 27 -0.87 6.83 -4.35
CA LEU A 27 -1.76 6.83 -5.50
C LEU A 27 -1.15 7.62 -6.65
N THR A 28 -0.94 6.99 -7.79
CA THR A 28 -0.49 7.62 -9.03
C THR A 28 -1.59 7.57 -10.07
N THR A 29 -1.89 8.73 -10.65
CA THR A 29 -2.88 8.91 -11.73
C THR A 29 -2.24 9.59 -12.93
N ALA A 30 -2.68 9.22 -14.13
CA ALA A 30 -2.27 9.82 -15.40
C ALA A 30 -3.47 10.51 -16.06
N ILE A 31 -3.74 11.77 -15.69
CA ILE A 31 -4.95 12.50 -16.09
C ILE A 31 -4.56 13.73 -16.89
N ARG A 32 -5.10 13.87 -18.10
CA ARG A 32 -4.92 15.09 -18.89
C ARG A 32 -5.75 16.21 -18.26
N SER A 33 -5.10 17.31 -17.90
CA SER A 33 -5.74 18.50 -17.34
C SER A 33 -5.11 19.74 -17.97
N SER A 34 -5.94 20.77 -18.14
CA SER A 34 -5.48 22.10 -18.58
C SER A 34 -4.71 22.84 -17.47
N SER A 35 -4.95 22.47 -16.21
CA SER A 35 -4.55 23.21 -15.02
C SER A 35 -3.51 22.47 -14.16
N TYR A 36 -3.36 21.16 -14.33
CA TYR A 36 -2.52 20.31 -13.48
C TYR A 36 -1.58 19.40 -14.28
N PRO A 37 -0.44 18.96 -13.70
CA PRO A 37 0.45 18.00 -14.35
C PRO A 37 -0.24 16.69 -14.72
N PHE A 38 0.22 16.09 -15.83
CA PHE A 38 -0.33 14.82 -16.34
C PHE A 38 -0.18 13.66 -15.35
N LEU A 39 1.03 13.48 -14.81
CA LEU A 39 1.31 12.49 -13.78
C LEU A 39 1.31 13.17 -12.41
N GLN A 40 0.51 12.65 -11.49
CA GLN A 40 0.43 13.15 -10.13
C GLN A 40 0.41 11.98 -9.15
N SER A 41 1.01 12.19 -7.98
CA SER A 41 1.06 11.20 -6.91
C SER A 41 0.76 11.82 -5.55
N SER A 42 -0.01 11.12 -4.72
CA SER A 42 -0.32 11.51 -3.33
C SER A 42 -0.24 10.32 -2.39
N HIS A 43 0.19 10.58 -1.15
CA HIS A 43 0.13 9.60 -0.08
C HIS A 43 -1.30 9.54 0.47
N ILE A 44 -1.86 8.33 0.54
CA ILE A 44 -3.23 8.05 0.98
C ILE A 44 -3.19 6.85 1.94
N PRO A 45 -3.79 6.95 3.13
CA PRO A 45 -4.08 5.78 3.95
C PRO A 45 -5.20 4.94 3.32
N TRP A 46 -4.94 3.66 3.11
CA TRP A 46 -5.87 2.74 2.45
C TRP A 46 -6.40 1.67 3.41
N VAL A 47 -7.67 1.32 3.20
CA VAL A 47 -8.32 0.15 3.79
C VAL A 47 -8.51 -0.90 2.70
N VAL A 48 -8.14 -2.15 2.97
CA VAL A 48 -8.41 -3.29 2.07
C VAL A 48 -9.82 -3.81 2.37
N ASP A 49 -10.64 -4.00 1.33
CA ASP A 49 -12.03 -4.43 1.46
C ASP A 49 -12.40 -5.51 0.41
N GLY A 50 -13.57 -6.14 0.59
CA GLY A 50 -14.19 -7.01 -0.43
C GLY A 50 -13.45 -8.31 -0.69
N CYS A 51 -12.66 -8.80 0.27
CA CYS A 51 -11.93 -10.05 0.17
C CYS A 51 -12.03 -10.88 1.45
N ASP A 52 -12.19 -12.20 1.29
CA ASP A 52 -11.99 -13.16 2.39
C ASP A 52 -10.48 -13.25 2.68
N GLU A 53 -10.11 -13.13 3.96
CA GLU A 53 -8.73 -12.94 4.39
C GLU A 53 -7.85 -14.15 4.05
N ASP A 54 -8.42 -15.35 4.23
CA ASP A 54 -7.72 -16.63 4.07
C ASP A 54 -7.92 -17.24 2.67
N SER A 55 -8.90 -16.75 1.93
CA SER A 55 -9.21 -17.25 0.58
C SER A 55 -8.43 -16.51 -0.51
N GLY A 56 -7.97 -17.26 -1.51
CA GLY A 56 -7.44 -16.68 -2.74
C GLY A 56 -8.52 -16.11 -3.68
N ALA A 57 -9.80 -16.20 -3.33
CA ALA A 57 -10.90 -15.75 -4.16
C ALA A 57 -11.09 -14.23 -4.09
N GLY A 58 -11.03 -13.57 -5.25
CA GLY A 58 -11.17 -12.11 -5.36
C GLY A 58 -9.93 -11.34 -4.90
N LEU A 59 -9.56 -10.30 -5.66
CA LEU A 59 -8.45 -9.42 -5.28
C LEU A 59 -8.86 -8.36 -4.26
N GLY A 60 -10.16 -8.02 -4.20
CA GLY A 60 -10.72 -7.01 -3.31
C GLY A 60 -10.67 -5.60 -3.90
N SER A 61 -10.94 -4.61 -3.06
CA SER A 61 -10.82 -3.19 -3.36
C SER A 61 -9.99 -2.45 -2.30
N LEU A 62 -9.52 -1.26 -2.66
CA LEU A 62 -8.90 -0.33 -1.72
C LEU A 62 -9.81 0.89 -1.53
N ARG A 63 -10.10 1.26 -0.28
CA ARG A 63 -10.86 2.47 0.06
C ARG A 63 -9.96 3.50 0.74
N GLY A 64 -9.95 4.70 0.18
CA GLY A 64 -9.17 5.84 0.68
C GLY A 64 -9.93 7.15 0.52
N HIS A 65 -9.34 8.24 1.00
CA HIS A 65 -9.84 9.58 0.76
C HIS A 65 -8.68 10.57 0.62
N ILE A 66 -8.92 11.68 -0.08
CA ILE A 66 -7.98 12.80 -0.18
C ILE A 66 -8.69 14.14 -0.07
N ALA A 67 -7.96 15.16 0.40
CA ALA A 67 -8.47 16.53 0.47
C ALA A 67 -8.84 17.06 -0.92
N ARG A 68 -10.00 17.73 -1.03
CA ARG A 68 -10.45 18.43 -2.25
C ARG A 68 -9.50 19.53 -2.71
N GLN A 69 -8.67 20.04 -1.79
CA GLN A 69 -7.67 21.05 -2.13
C GLN A 69 -6.41 20.46 -2.76
N ASN A 70 -6.22 19.15 -2.70
CA ASN A 70 -5.09 18.47 -3.34
C ASN A 70 -5.19 18.66 -4.88
N PRO A 71 -4.13 19.15 -5.56
CA PRO A 71 -4.09 19.28 -7.02
C PRO A 71 -4.53 18.01 -7.78
N GLN A 72 -4.13 16.83 -7.28
CA GLN A 72 -4.52 15.56 -7.88
C GLN A 72 -6.03 15.33 -7.80
N SER A 73 -6.67 15.67 -6.67
CA SER A 73 -8.13 15.59 -6.54
C SER A 73 -8.86 16.54 -7.48
N LYS A 74 -8.29 17.73 -7.73
CA LYS A 74 -8.87 18.73 -8.64
C LYS A 74 -8.78 18.25 -10.09
N ALA A 75 -7.64 17.69 -10.49
CA ALA A 75 -7.48 17.10 -11.82
C ALA A 75 -8.42 15.90 -12.03
N ILE A 76 -8.60 15.05 -11.01
CA ILE A 76 -9.58 13.97 -11.02
C ILE A 76 -10.99 14.52 -11.27
N ILE A 77 -11.43 15.50 -10.48
CA ILE A 77 -12.78 16.09 -10.59
C ILE A 77 -12.97 16.78 -11.95
N GLU A 78 -11.98 17.52 -12.43
CA GLU A 78 -11.98 18.15 -13.77
C GLU A 78 -12.23 17.10 -14.85
N SER A 79 -11.51 15.97 -14.81
CA SER A 79 -11.65 14.90 -15.82
C SER A 79 -13.00 14.17 -15.79
N LEU A 80 -13.70 14.21 -14.65
CA LEU A 80 -14.99 13.53 -14.44
C LEU A 80 -16.19 14.45 -14.65
N THR A 81 -15.97 15.76 -14.66
CA THR A 81 -17.02 16.75 -14.87
C THR A 81 -17.10 17.03 -16.38
N PRO A 82 -18.23 16.71 -17.04
CA PRO A 82 -18.37 16.99 -18.46
C PRO A 82 -18.24 18.50 -18.71
N GLU A 83 -17.55 18.87 -19.79
CA GLU A 83 -17.59 20.23 -20.30
C GLU A 83 -19.06 20.59 -20.61
N SER A 84 -19.48 21.80 -20.25
CA SER A 84 -20.83 22.27 -20.51
C SER A 84 -21.11 22.22 -22.01
N SER A 85 -21.95 21.28 -22.45
CA SER A 85 -22.49 21.23 -23.80
C SER A 85 -23.54 22.34 -23.98
N ASP A 86 -23.74 22.82 -25.21
CA ASP A 86 -24.77 23.81 -25.62
C ASP A 86 -26.23 23.37 -25.38
N THR A 87 -26.44 22.28 -24.63
CA THR A 87 -27.76 21.79 -24.21
C THR A 87 -28.07 22.30 -22.81
N ASP A 88 -29.23 22.92 -22.61
CA ASP A 88 -29.69 23.52 -21.33
C ASP A 88 -29.77 22.55 -20.11
N ILE A 89 -29.42 21.27 -20.29
CA ILE A 89 -29.38 20.26 -19.23
C ILE A 89 -27.95 19.70 -19.12
N PRO A 90 -27.20 19.99 -18.04
CA PRO A 90 -25.89 19.40 -17.79
C PRO A 90 -26.02 17.87 -17.60
N ALA A 91 -25.19 17.09 -18.30
CA ALA A 91 -25.07 15.66 -18.05
C ALA A 91 -24.53 15.40 -16.62
N PRO A 92 -24.97 14.34 -15.93
CA PRO A 92 -24.43 14.00 -14.62
C PRO A 92 -22.93 13.69 -14.73
N PRO A 93 -22.13 14.04 -13.70
CA PRO A 93 -20.71 13.73 -13.70
C PRO A 93 -20.46 12.23 -13.75
N ARG A 94 -19.37 11.85 -14.41
CA ARG A 94 -18.89 10.47 -14.36
C ARG A 94 -18.29 10.21 -12.98
N THR A 95 -18.27 8.95 -12.57
CA THR A 95 -17.71 8.54 -11.27
C THR A 95 -16.51 7.62 -11.39
N HIS A 96 -16.19 7.13 -12.59
CA HIS A 96 -15.07 6.22 -12.81
C HIS A 96 -14.01 6.89 -13.69
N LEU A 97 -12.74 6.76 -13.30
CA LEU A 97 -11.63 7.15 -14.17
C LEU A 97 -11.56 6.20 -15.37
N GLU A 98 -11.24 6.75 -16.54
CA GLU A 98 -11.11 5.97 -17.78
C GLU A 98 -9.85 5.10 -17.76
N GLU A 99 -8.75 5.64 -17.24
CA GLU A 99 -7.45 4.99 -17.18
C GLU A 99 -7.22 4.29 -15.84
N ASP A 100 -6.41 3.24 -15.87
CA ASP A 100 -5.99 2.53 -14.65
C ASP A 100 -5.16 3.45 -13.73
N VAL A 101 -5.29 3.21 -12.42
CA VAL A 101 -4.46 3.84 -11.40
C VAL A 101 -3.44 2.85 -10.84
N LEU A 102 -2.33 3.38 -10.33
CA LEU A 102 -1.31 2.61 -9.60
C LEU A 102 -1.31 3.05 -8.14
N VAL A 103 -1.37 2.10 -7.21
CA VAL A 103 -1.08 2.33 -5.79
C VAL A 103 0.18 1.57 -5.41
N LEU A 104 1.21 2.28 -4.94
CA LEU A 104 2.45 1.69 -4.45
C LEU A 104 2.47 1.67 -2.92
N PHE A 105 2.73 0.52 -2.34
CA PHE A 105 2.95 0.34 -0.90
C PHE A 105 4.40 -0.04 -0.65
N ASN A 106 5.06 0.62 0.30
CA ASN A 106 6.45 0.36 0.66
C ASN A 106 6.54 -0.32 2.01
N GLY A 107 7.54 -1.18 2.17
CA GLY A 107 7.91 -1.73 3.47
C GLY A 107 8.42 -0.62 4.39
N PRO A 108 8.41 -0.85 5.71
CA PRO A 108 8.72 0.19 6.69
C PRO A 108 10.20 0.59 6.68
N VAL A 109 11.07 -0.29 6.18
CA VAL A 109 12.51 -0.07 6.05
C VAL A 109 13.03 -0.59 4.71
N HIS A 110 14.06 0.08 4.23
CA HIS A 110 14.89 -0.35 3.11
C HIS A 110 16.33 0.11 3.37
N HIS A 111 17.32 -0.60 2.85
CA HIS A 111 18.71 -0.19 3.05
C HIS A 111 19.65 -0.62 1.93
N TYR A 112 20.69 0.17 1.73
CA TYR A 112 21.85 -0.22 0.94
C TYR A 112 22.54 -1.42 1.60
N LEU A 113 22.70 -2.50 0.86
CA LEU A 113 23.43 -3.68 1.27
C LEU A 113 24.85 -3.64 0.70
N THR A 114 25.82 -3.49 1.59
CA THR A 114 27.24 -3.52 1.26
C THR A 114 27.73 -4.95 1.01
N PRO A 115 28.59 -5.18 0.00
CA PRO A 115 29.20 -6.49 -0.23
C PRO A 115 30.08 -6.97 0.91
N GLN A 116 30.48 -6.07 1.83
CA GLN A 116 31.25 -6.41 3.02
C GLN A 116 30.53 -7.41 3.93
N PHE A 117 29.20 -7.48 3.86
CA PHE A 117 28.41 -8.39 4.67
C PHE A 117 28.37 -9.82 4.12
N TYR A 118 28.78 -10.06 2.87
CA TYR A 118 28.82 -11.41 2.30
C TYR A 118 30.03 -12.18 2.83
N THR A 119 29.84 -13.00 3.86
CA THR A 119 30.93 -13.69 4.56
C THR A 119 31.37 -14.99 3.90
N GLU A 120 30.66 -15.49 2.89
CA GLU A 120 31.04 -16.69 2.16
C GLU A 120 31.52 -16.36 0.74
N THR A 121 30.69 -15.71 -0.07
CA THR A 121 30.99 -15.53 -1.51
C THR A 121 32.11 -14.52 -1.76
N LYS A 122 32.17 -13.44 -0.97
CA LYS A 122 33.20 -12.41 -1.11
C LYS A 122 34.61 -12.95 -0.85
N PRO A 123 34.93 -13.59 0.30
CA PRO A 123 36.28 -14.13 0.50
C PRO A 123 36.60 -15.29 -0.45
N ALA A 124 35.60 -16.07 -0.87
CA ALA A 124 35.84 -17.21 -1.75
C ALA A 124 36.13 -16.82 -3.22
N THR A 125 35.47 -15.78 -3.74
CA THR A 125 35.54 -15.46 -5.19
C THR A 125 35.71 -13.98 -5.51
N GLY A 126 35.38 -13.09 -4.57
CA GLY A 126 35.29 -11.64 -4.81
C GLY A 126 34.14 -11.21 -5.74
N LYS A 127 33.37 -12.15 -6.31
CA LYS A 127 32.31 -11.86 -7.29
C LYS A 127 31.01 -11.43 -6.61
N VAL A 128 31.05 -10.27 -5.98
CA VAL A 128 29.92 -9.67 -5.26
C VAL A 128 29.75 -8.20 -5.65
N VAL A 129 28.50 -7.74 -5.65
CA VAL A 129 28.14 -6.35 -6.00
C VAL A 129 27.21 -5.77 -4.94
N PRO A 130 27.24 -4.44 -4.73
CA PRO A 130 26.32 -3.80 -3.81
C PRO A 130 24.88 -3.83 -4.35
N THR A 131 23.92 -3.70 -3.46
CA THR A 131 22.49 -3.70 -3.82
C THR A 131 21.67 -2.91 -2.80
N TRP A 132 20.37 -2.84 -3.00
CA TRP A 132 19.38 -2.44 -2.00
C TRP A 132 18.48 -3.61 -1.67
N ASP A 133 18.17 -3.76 -0.39
CA ASP A 133 17.16 -4.66 0.14
C ASP A 133 15.94 -3.85 0.59
N TYR A 134 14.75 -4.29 0.17
CA TYR A 134 13.48 -3.60 0.36
C TYR A 134 12.29 -4.53 0.04
N GLU A 135 11.11 -4.10 0.48
CA GLU A 135 9.83 -4.70 0.13
C GLU A 135 8.89 -3.65 -0.46
N ALA A 136 8.13 -4.02 -1.48
CA ALA A 136 7.10 -3.17 -2.07
C ALA A 136 5.98 -4.00 -2.70
N VAL A 137 4.77 -3.44 -2.73
CA VAL A 137 3.61 -4.01 -3.44
C VAL A 137 3.04 -2.95 -4.38
N GLU A 138 2.89 -3.31 -5.66
CA GLU A 138 2.19 -2.51 -6.66
C GLU A 138 0.78 -3.07 -6.85
N VAL A 139 -0.22 -2.18 -6.85
CA VAL A 139 -1.61 -2.49 -7.13
C VAL A 139 -2.07 -1.66 -8.32
N TYR A 140 -2.62 -2.31 -9.34
CA TYR A 140 -3.28 -1.68 -10.47
C TYR A 140 -4.79 -1.92 -10.40
N GLY A 141 -5.60 -0.90 -10.72
CA GLY A 141 -7.05 -1.01 -10.65
C GLY A 141 -7.79 0.12 -11.33
N THR A 142 -9.12 -0.01 -11.40
CA THR A 142 -10.01 1.07 -11.82
C THR A 142 -10.43 1.88 -10.61
N ALA A 143 -10.36 3.21 -10.69
CA ALA A 143 -10.78 4.07 -9.59
C ALA A 143 -12.21 4.60 -9.78
N ARG A 144 -13.06 4.40 -8.77
CA ARG A 144 -14.33 5.09 -8.60
C ARG A 144 -14.18 6.21 -7.57
N ILE A 145 -14.69 7.40 -7.90
CA ILE A 145 -14.52 8.63 -7.14
C ILE A 145 -15.86 9.10 -6.60
N TYR A 146 -15.90 9.33 -5.29
CA TYR A 146 -17.05 9.83 -4.56
C TYR A 146 -16.80 11.30 -4.21
N PHE A 147 -17.35 12.22 -5.01
CA PHE A 147 -17.08 13.66 -4.86
C PHE A 147 -18.31 14.56 -4.86
N ASP A 148 -19.51 14.05 -5.09
CA ASP A 148 -20.74 14.82 -4.87
C ASP A 148 -21.12 14.82 -3.38
N SER A 149 -20.83 15.91 -2.69
CA SER A 149 -21.10 16.04 -1.25
C SER A 149 -22.58 15.98 -0.86
N ARG A 150 -23.49 16.03 -1.84
CA ARG A 150 -24.95 15.96 -1.62
C ARG A 150 -25.49 14.55 -1.81
N SER A 151 -24.71 13.63 -2.37
CA SER A 151 -25.19 12.27 -2.63
C SER A 151 -25.14 11.43 -1.36
N GLU A 152 -26.15 10.59 -1.18
CA GLU A 152 -26.20 9.63 -0.07
C GLU A 152 -25.03 8.63 -0.16
N GLU A 153 -24.70 8.21 -1.37
CA GLU A 153 -23.59 7.30 -1.63
C GLU A 153 -22.23 7.86 -1.16
N PHE A 154 -21.99 9.16 -1.39
CA PHE A 154 -20.80 9.85 -0.87
C PHE A 154 -20.75 9.81 0.66
N GLY A 155 -21.88 10.10 1.31
CA GLY A 155 -22.01 10.09 2.76
C GLY A 155 -21.75 8.70 3.36
N ASN A 156 -22.37 7.67 2.77
CA ASN A 156 -22.23 6.28 3.20
C ASN A 156 -20.79 5.78 3.01
N PHE A 157 -20.21 6.01 1.83
CA PHE A 157 -18.84 5.63 1.51
C PHE A 157 -17.85 6.23 2.52
N LEU A 158 -17.88 7.55 2.72
CA LEU A 158 -16.94 8.20 3.65
C LEU A 158 -17.17 7.81 5.10
N THR A 159 -18.42 7.55 5.51
CA THR A 159 -18.70 7.08 6.87
C THR A 159 -18.02 5.74 7.13
N GLN A 160 -18.23 4.78 6.22
CA GLN A 160 -17.63 3.46 6.33
C GLN A 160 -16.10 3.54 6.24
N GLN A 161 -15.57 4.22 5.22
CA GLN A 161 -14.13 4.33 5.00
C GLN A 161 -13.40 4.99 6.17
N LEU A 162 -13.94 6.07 6.75
CA LEU A 162 -13.33 6.74 7.90
C LEU A 162 -13.38 5.86 9.16
N SER A 163 -14.51 5.19 9.40
CA SER A 163 -14.67 4.30 10.55
C SER A 163 -13.68 3.14 10.49
N ASP A 164 -13.58 2.46 9.34
CA ASP A 164 -12.70 1.30 9.17
C ASP A 164 -11.23 1.70 9.25
N LEU A 165 -10.85 2.83 8.64
CA LEU A 165 -9.49 3.35 8.71
C LEU A 165 -9.09 3.72 10.15
N SER A 166 -9.98 4.41 10.87
CA SER A 166 -9.77 4.79 12.28
C SER A 166 -9.62 3.55 13.14
N GLN A 167 -10.53 2.58 13.00
CA GLN A 167 -10.48 1.32 13.73
C GLN A 167 -9.15 0.59 13.48
N HIS A 168 -8.73 0.46 12.22
CA HIS A 168 -7.46 -0.19 11.86
C HIS A 168 -6.24 0.55 12.43
N ALA A 169 -6.19 1.87 12.32
CA ALA A 169 -5.09 2.65 12.82
C ALA A 169 -4.98 2.56 14.35
N GLU A 170 -6.10 2.70 15.06
CA GLU A 170 -6.12 2.67 16.52
C GLU A 170 -5.75 1.29 17.08
N THR A 171 -6.21 0.19 16.45
CA THR A 171 -5.95 -1.16 17.00
C THR A 171 -4.68 -1.81 16.45
N SER A 172 -4.48 -1.81 15.13
CA SER A 172 -3.40 -2.54 14.48
C SER A 172 -2.07 -1.79 14.52
N ILE A 173 -2.11 -0.45 14.43
CA ILE A 173 -0.90 0.40 14.40
C ILE A 173 -0.60 0.93 15.81
N MET A 174 -1.57 1.57 16.46
CA MET A 174 -1.38 2.19 17.77
C MET A 174 -1.51 1.20 18.93
N GLY A 175 -2.21 0.08 18.75
CA GLY A 175 -2.33 -0.97 19.75
C GLY A 175 -3.39 -0.71 20.84
N TYR A 176 -4.29 0.26 20.63
CA TYR A 176 -5.45 0.46 21.50
C TYR A 176 -6.43 -0.71 21.40
N GLY A 177 -7.21 -0.96 22.45
CA GLY A 177 -8.21 -2.03 22.51
C GLY A 177 -7.67 -3.42 22.83
N LYS A 178 -6.37 -3.57 23.09
CA LYS A 178 -5.76 -4.84 23.52
C LYS A 178 -5.94 -5.12 25.01
N ASP A 179 -6.11 -4.07 25.80
CA ASP A 179 -6.25 -4.13 27.25
C ASP A 179 -7.49 -3.30 27.67
N ASP A 180 -8.16 -3.66 28.77
CA ASP A 180 -9.39 -2.99 29.26
C ASP A 180 -9.25 -1.47 29.54
N LYS A 181 -8.02 -0.96 29.60
CA LYS A 181 -7.73 0.45 29.93
C LYS A 181 -7.59 1.35 28.71
N SER A 182 -7.53 0.80 27.50
CA SER A 182 -7.22 1.55 26.29
C SER A 182 -8.36 1.38 25.28
N HIS A 183 -9.27 2.35 25.20
CA HIS A 183 -10.38 2.30 24.24
C HIS A 183 -9.92 2.98 22.94
N PRO A 184 -10.04 2.32 21.77
CA PRO A 184 -9.67 2.93 20.50
C PRO A 184 -10.59 4.12 20.21
N TRP A 185 -10.02 5.22 19.71
CA TRP A 185 -10.83 6.37 19.32
C TRP A 185 -11.72 6.01 18.13
N GLN A 186 -13.01 6.34 18.23
CA GLN A 186 -13.97 6.14 17.16
C GLN A 186 -14.30 7.46 16.49
N VAL A 187 -14.56 7.41 15.17
CA VAL A 187 -15.01 8.61 14.44
C VAL A 187 -16.24 9.24 15.10
N ALA A 188 -17.14 8.41 15.64
CA ALA A 188 -18.34 8.85 16.35
C ALA A 188 -18.09 9.55 17.70
N ASP A 189 -16.87 9.51 18.24
CA ASP A 189 -16.51 10.28 19.44
C ASP A 189 -16.40 11.79 19.15
N ALA A 190 -16.26 12.17 17.88
CA ALA A 190 -16.34 13.57 17.45
C ALA A 190 -17.80 14.02 17.22
N PRO A 191 -18.11 15.32 17.39
CA PRO A 191 -19.46 15.83 17.12
C PRO A 191 -19.88 15.61 15.66
N SER A 192 -21.11 15.12 15.43
CA SER A 192 -21.61 14.80 14.08
C SER A 192 -21.53 15.98 13.11
N GLN A 193 -21.93 17.18 13.54
CA GLN A 193 -21.83 18.40 12.73
C GLN A 193 -20.37 18.71 12.31
N TYR A 194 -19.41 18.42 13.18
CA TYR A 194 -17.99 18.61 12.89
C TYR A 194 -17.51 17.60 11.84
N ILE A 195 -17.89 16.33 11.98
CA ILE A 195 -17.59 15.27 11.01
C ILE A 195 -18.18 15.61 9.64
N ASP A 196 -19.44 16.03 9.58
CA ASP A 196 -20.12 16.36 8.33
C ASP A 196 -19.48 17.56 7.61
N LEU A 197 -19.01 18.55 8.36
CA LEU A 197 -18.24 19.67 7.81
C LEU A 197 -16.90 19.20 7.23
N LEU A 198 -16.17 18.31 7.93
CA LEU A 198 -14.88 17.81 7.45
C LEU A 198 -15.02 16.86 6.24
N LYS A 199 -16.06 16.02 6.19
CA LYS A 199 -16.33 15.17 5.02
C LYS A 199 -16.46 15.99 3.74
N LYS A 200 -17.07 17.18 3.80
CA LYS A 200 -17.17 18.09 2.64
C LYS A 200 -15.82 18.57 2.11
N ASN A 201 -14.74 18.49 2.89
CA ASN A 201 -13.39 18.90 2.47
C ASN A 201 -12.58 17.77 1.82
N ILE A 202 -13.12 16.55 1.74
CA ILE A 202 -12.47 15.39 1.13
C ILE A 202 -13.32 14.80 0.00
N ILE A 203 -12.68 13.98 -0.84
CA ILE A 203 -13.33 13.05 -1.77
C ILE A 203 -13.00 11.62 -1.35
N GLY A 204 -13.92 10.70 -1.58
CA GLY A 204 -13.69 9.27 -1.45
C GLY A 204 -13.11 8.68 -2.72
N ILE A 205 -12.22 7.70 -2.58
CA ILE A 205 -11.61 6.96 -3.69
C ILE A 205 -11.71 5.47 -3.38
N GLU A 206 -12.30 4.73 -4.29
CA GLU A 206 -12.32 3.27 -4.29
C GLU A 206 -11.54 2.77 -5.50
N VAL A 207 -10.61 1.85 -5.28
CA VAL A 207 -9.84 1.19 -6.35
C VAL A 207 -10.22 -0.27 -6.39
N GLU A 208 -10.94 -0.70 -7.41
CA GLU A 208 -11.20 -2.11 -7.68
C GLU A 208 -9.91 -2.74 -8.22
N ILE A 209 -9.38 -3.74 -7.52
CA ILE A 209 -8.05 -4.29 -7.83
C ILE A 209 -8.13 -5.22 -9.05
N LYS A 210 -7.44 -4.83 -10.13
CA LYS A 210 -7.27 -5.64 -11.33
C LYS A 210 -6.06 -6.57 -11.24
N SER A 211 -4.96 -6.07 -10.66
CA SER A 211 -3.77 -6.87 -10.43
C SER A 211 -2.96 -6.33 -9.26
N MET A 212 -2.24 -7.22 -8.58
CA MET A 212 -1.29 -6.87 -7.54
C MET A 212 -0.05 -7.76 -7.62
N ALA A 213 1.12 -7.20 -7.33
CA ALA A 213 2.35 -7.96 -7.25
C ALA A 213 3.32 -7.35 -6.24
N GLY A 214 3.99 -8.21 -5.49
CA GLY A 214 5.00 -7.85 -4.51
C GLY A 214 6.41 -8.08 -5.03
N ARG A 215 7.34 -7.23 -4.60
CA ARG A 215 8.78 -7.44 -4.74
C ARG A 215 9.42 -7.39 -3.37
N PHE A 216 9.79 -8.56 -2.87
CA PHE A 216 10.50 -8.72 -1.61
C PHE A 216 11.93 -9.12 -1.93
N LYS A 217 12.84 -8.14 -1.90
CA LYS A 217 14.25 -8.33 -2.23
C LYS A 217 15.03 -8.21 -0.92
N LEU A 218 15.29 -9.34 -0.28
CA LEU A 218 15.82 -9.44 1.07
C LEU A 218 16.93 -10.50 1.13
N SER A 219 17.73 -10.61 0.06
CA SER A 219 18.86 -11.53 -0.06
C SER A 219 18.54 -13.02 0.15
N GLN A 220 17.27 -13.44 0.08
CA GLN A 220 16.83 -14.82 0.34
C GLN A 220 17.44 -15.85 -0.60
N GLU A 221 17.85 -15.45 -1.80
CA GLU A 221 18.48 -16.31 -2.81
C GLU A 221 19.97 -16.55 -2.58
N LYS A 222 20.59 -15.79 -1.67
CA LYS A 222 22.01 -15.95 -1.32
C LYS A 222 22.24 -17.26 -0.57
N LYS A 223 23.50 -17.67 -0.51
CA LYS A 223 23.93 -18.81 0.30
C LYS A 223 23.65 -18.53 1.78
N LYS A 224 23.46 -19.58 2.57
CA LYS A 224 23.21 -19.44 4.01
C LYS A 224 24.28 -18.60 4.71
N GLY A 225 25.56 -18.85 4.44
CA GLY A 225 26.66 -18.09 5.05
C GLY A 225 26.60 -16.59 4.71
N ASP A 226 26.22 -16.23 3.49
CA ASP A 226 26.04 -14.83 3.11
C ASP A 226 24.80 -14.22 3.77
N ARG A 227 23.67 -14.93 3.84
CA ARG A 227 22.46 -14.46 4.54
C ARG A 227 22.74 -14.20 6.02
N ASP A 228 23.41 -15.13 6.69
CA ASP A 228 23.83 -14.98 8.09
C ASP A 228 24.75 -13.76 8.27
N GLY A 229 25.67 -13.53 7.33
CA GLY A 229 26.55 -12.37 7.30
C GLY A 229 25.80 -11.04 7.11
N VAL A 230 24.78 -11.00 6.25
CA VAL A 230 23.88 -9.85 6.06
C VAL A 230 23.12 -9.52 7.34
N ILE A 231 22.48 -10.52 7.96
CA ILE A 231 21.74 -10.36 9.22
C ILE A 231 22.67 -9.82 10.32
N LYS A 232 23.85 -10.42 10.48
CA LYS A 232 24.85 -9.97 11.47
C LYS A 232 25.35 -8.55 11.16
N GLY A 233 25.59 -8.23 9.89
CA GLY A 233 26.03 -6.92 9.45
C GLY A 233 25.03 -5.83 9.81
N PHE A 234 23.76 -6.05 9.51
CA PHE A 234 22.67 -5.12 9.85
C PHE A 234 22.46 -4.99 11.37
N ARG A 235 22.44 -6.10 12.13
CA ARG A 235 22.39 -6.05 13.61
C ARG A 235 23.59 -5.29 14.20
N GLY A 236 24.77 -5.47 13.63
CA GLY A 236 26.01 -4.81 14.05
C GLY A 236 26.04 -3.30 13.80
N MET A 237 25.12 -2.73 13.02
CA MET A 237 25.01 -1.28 12.84
C MET A 237 24.49 -0.57 14.09
N GLY A 238 23.81 -1.27 15.00
CA GLY A 238 23.25 -0.68 16.23
C GLY A 238 22.18 0.40 16.00
N SER A 239 21.52 0.39 14.83
CA SER A 239 20.44 1.34 14.49
C SER A 239 19.10 0.62 14.43
N ALA A 240 18.00 1.32 14.70
CA ALA A 240 16.66 0.77 14.63
C ALA A 240 16.35 0.19 13.23
N VAL A 241 16.74 0.91 12.17
CA VAL A 241 16.62 0.45 10.78
C VAL A 241 17.44 -0.82 10.54
N GLY A 242 18.68 -0.89 11.04
CA GLY A 242 19.52 -2.08 10.94
C GLY A 242 18.90 -3.30 11.63
N THR A 243 18.39 -3.14 12.86
CA THR A 243 17.69 -4.22 13.57
C THR A 243 16.48 -4.71 12.77
N GLN A 244 15.64 -3.78 12.32
CA GLN A 244 14.43 -4.15 11.58
C GLN A 244 14.75 -4.81 10.22
N MET A 245 15.76 -4.31 9.48
CA MET A 245 16.25 -4.94 8.25
C MET A 245 16.73 -6.38 8.52
N ALA A 246 17.46 -6.60 9.62
CA ALA A 246 17.93 -7.93 9.97
C ALA A 246 16.77 -8.89 10.27
N ASP A 247 15.75 -8.43 10.99
CA ASP A 247 14.60 -9.26 11.39
C ASP A 247 13.75 -9.64 10.17
N ILE A 248 13.46 -8.71 9.25
CA ILE A 248 12.71 -9.04 8.01
C ILE A 248 13.50 -9.98 7.09
N ILE A 249 14.83 -9.82 7.00
CA ILE A 249 15.69 -10.71 6.19
C ILE A 249 15.72 -12.11 6.81
N GLU A 250 15.84 -12.22 8.13
CA GLU A 250 15.80 -13.49 8.85
C GLU A 250 14.46 -14.22 8.63
N GLN A 251 13.34 -13.51 8.79
CA GLN A 251 12.01 -14.06 8.54
C GLN A 251 11.83 -14.52 7.08
N ARG A 252 12.24 -13.70 6.11
CA ARG A 252 12.11 -14.05 4.69
C ARG A 252 13.00 -15.23 4.30
N ALA A 253 14.21 -15.31 4.86
CA ALA A 253 15.11 -16.45 4.64
C ALA A 253 14.49 -17.76 5.15
N ALA A 254 13.87 -17.74 6.34
CA ALA A 254 13.20 -18.91 6.90
C ALA A 254 12.02 -19.38 6.04
N LEU A 255 11.18 -18.45 5.55
CA LEU A 255 10.08 -18.76 4.63
C LEU A 255 10.58 -19.39 3.32
N PHE A 256 11.64 -18.81 2.75
CA PHE A 256 12.23 -19.31 1.50
C PHE A 256 12.82 -20.72 1.64
N ASP A 257 13.47 -21.01 2.77
CA ASP A 257 14.02 -22.34 3.05
C ASP A 257 12.89 -23.38 3.25
N ALA A 258 11.82 -23.01 3.97
CA ALA A 258 10.65 -23.87 4.16
C ALA A 258 9.94 -24.20 2.83
N GLU A 259 9.78 -23.22 1.93
CA GLU A 259 9.21 -23.44 0.59
C GLU A 259 10.07 -24.38 -0.25
N LYS A 260 11.40 -24.24 -0.20
CA LYS A 260 12.33 -25.15 -0.89
C LYS A 260 12.28 -26.57 -0.35
N GLU A 261 12.13 -26.75 0.96
CA GLU A 261 12.00 -28.07 1.57
C GLU A 261 10.66 -28.74 1.20
N GLY A 262 9.57 -27.97 1.18
CA GLY A 262 8.25 -28.44 0.74
C GLY A 262 8.29 -28.96 -0.71
N ASN A 263 8.85 -28.17 -1.62
CA ASN A 263 8.95 -28.52 -3.05
C ASN A 263 9.88 -29.72 -3.33
N ARG A 264 10.78 -30.07 -2.40
CA ARG A 264 11.63 -31.28 -2.53
C ARG A 264 10.95 -32.55 -2.04
N ARG A 265 9.89 -32.43 -1.23
CA ARG A 265 9.13 -33.55 -0.65
C ARG A 265 7.87 -33.90 -1.44
N SER A 266 7.40 -32.99 -2.30
CA SER A 266 6.33 -33.19 -3.28
C SER A 266 6.85 -33.83 -4.57
#